data_AF-A0A6P6LUQ1-F1
#
_entry.id   AF-A0A6P6LUQ1-F1
#
_cell.length_a   1.000
_cell.length_b   1.000
_cell.length_c   1.000
_cell.angle_alpha   90.00
_cell.angle_beta   90.00
_cell.angle_gamma   90.00
#
_symmetry.space_group_name_H-M   'P 1'
#
loop_
_entity.id
_entity.type
_entity.pdbx_description
1 polymer ?
#
loop_
_entity_poly.entity_id
_entity_poly.type
_entity_poly.pdbx_seq_one_letter_code
_entity_poly.pdbx_strand_id
1 'polypeptide(L)'
;MFRCFNLLLLLFCQVYHSDEISVKTGEELKMSVLVSNADKVKTNSSGEWKEVWTRDHGVQSDRMNDDNDGNLTIKSFLDSDAGTYRVLDTEGEILITVTASGTESPETHKNDTGQHKNWIVSVVVCLVILVVAVIVISVIIWRRQHRDHTQVQENTENTQELEKL
;
A
#
# COMPACT_ATOMS: atom_id res chain seq x y z
N MET A 1 -7.08 28.02 -4.28
CA MET A 1 -7.60 26.75 -4.83
C MET A 1 -6.75 25.58 -4.31
N PHE A 2 -6.67 25.39 -2.99
CA PHE A 2 -5.71 24.49 -2.32
C PHE A 2 -6.40 23.28 -1.63
N ARG A 3 -7.53 22.80 -2.16
CA ARG A 3 -8.27 21.70 -1.53
C ARG A 3 -8.22 20.38 -2.29
N CYS A 4 -7.56 20.33 -3.45
CA CYS A 4 -7.49 19.12 -4.28
C CYS A 4 -6.14 18.40 -4.22
N PHE A 5 -5.07 19.06 -3.75
CA PHE A 5 -3.76 18.42 -3.63
C PHE A 5 -3.67 17.40 -2.49
N ASN A 6 -4.53 17.53 -1.46
CA ASN A 6 -4.55 16.60 -0.33
C ASN A 6 -5.32 15.30 -0.64
N LEU A 7 -6.32 15.36 -1.51
CA LEU A 7 -7.10 14.18 -1.92
C LEU A 7 -6.32 13.28 -2.90
N LEU A 8 -5.43 13.87 -3.70
CA LEU A 8 -4.57 13.12 -4.61
C LEU A 8 -3.47 12.36 -3.86
N LEU A 9 -2.97 12.89 -2.73
CA LEU A 9 -1.99 12.21 -1.87
C LEU A 9 -2.60 10.99 -1.13
N LEU A 10 -3.89 11.08 -0.77
CA LEU A 10 -4.63 9.99 -0.12
C LEU A 10 -4.92 8.81 -1.06
N LEU A 11 -4.98 9.03 -2.38
CA LEU A 11 -5.23 7.97 -3.37
C LEU A 11 -3.99 7.12 -3.70
N PHE A 12 -2.77 7.56 -3.34
CA PHE A 12 -1.54 6.81 -3.59
C PHE A 12 -1.07 5.94 -2.41
N CYS A 13 -1.74 5.96 -1.27
CA CYS A 13 -1.32 5.23 -0.06
C CYS A 13 -1.97 3.85 0.13
N GLN A 14 -2.63 3.31 -0.90
CA GLN A 14 -3.21 1.96 -0.86
C GLN A 14 -2.49 1.06 -1.87
N VAL A 15 -1.16 0.95 -1.75
CA VAL A 15 -0.45 -0.13 -2.42
C VAL A 15 -0.69 -1.38 -1.59
N TYR A 16 -1.79 -2.07 -1.91
CA TYR A 16 -2.10 -3.40 -1.41
C TYR A 16 -0.92 -4.34 -1.73
N HIS A 17 -0.13 -4.68 -0.70
CA HIS A 17 0.97 -5.63 -0.81
C HIS A 17 0.48 -7.00 -0.38
N SER A 18 0.56 -7.96 -1.32
CA SER A 18 0.34 -9.38 -1.04
C SER A 18 1.68 -10.08 -1.19
N ASP A 19 2.28 -10.48 -0.07
CA ASP A 19 3.57 -11.17 -0.03
C ASP A 19 3.34 -12.66 0.21
N GLU A 20 3.93 -13.49 -0.64
CA GLU A 20 3.96 -14.95 -0.45
C GLU A 20 5.34 -15.32 0.08
N ILE A 21 5.41 -15.97 1.23
CA ILE A 21 6.68 -16.31 1.89
C ILE A 21 6.69 -17.80 2.19
N SER A 22 7.67 -18.51 1.62
CA SER A 22 7.91 -19.92 1.96
C SER A 22 8.92 -19.98 3.08
N VAL A 23 8.54 -20.59 4.21
CA VAL A 23 9.40 -20.73 5.39
C VAL A 23 9.59 -22.21 5.70
N LYS A 24 10.81 -22.58 6.11
CA LYS A 24 11.07 -23.95 6.54
C LYS A 24 10.60 -24.16 7.96
N THR A 25 10.12 -25.36 8.23
CA THR A 25 9.72 -25.77 9.58
C THR A 25 10.92 -25.68 10.53
N GLY A 26 10.72 -25.03 11.67
CA GLY A 26 11.75 -24.75 12.67
C GLY A 26 12.45 -23.40 12.49
N GLU A 27 12.38 -22.76 11.33
CA GLU A 27 12.97 -21.44 11.08
C GLU A 27 12.08 -20.29 11.58
N GLU A 28 12.67 -19.10 11.67
CA GLU A 28 11.97 -17.88 12.06
C GLU A 28 11.18 -17.32 10.86
N LEU A 29 9.86 -17.09 11.05
CA LEU A 29 9.06 -16.30 10.11
C LEU A 29 8.99 -14.86 10.62
N LYS A 30 9.59 -13.93 9.90
CA LYS A 30 9.47 -12.49 10.15
C LYS A 30 8.47 -11.87 9.19
N MET A 31 7.36 -11.37 9.72
CA MET A 31 6.38 -10.58 8.97
C MET A 31 6.68 -9.11 9.20
N SER A 32 7.07 -8.41 8.13
CA SER A 32 7.23 -6.96 8.18
C SER A 32 5.86 -6.29 8.22
N VAL A 33 5.31 -6.14 9.42
CA VAL A 33 3.99 -5.54 9.70
C VAL A 33 4.06 -4.00 9.69
N LEU A 34 5.12 -3.41 9.12
CA LEU A 34 5.46 -1.98 9.15
C LEU A 34 4.42 -1.07 8.48
N VAL A 35 3.26 -0.93 9.11
CA VAL A 35 2.26 0.06 8.77
C VAL A 35 1.88 0.76 10.07
N SER A 36 2.21 2.05 10.14
CA SER A 36 1.93 2.90 11.31
C SER A 36 0.45 2.98 11.66
N ASN A 37 -0.44 2.53 10.77
CA ASN A 37 -1.88 2.42 10.92
C ASN A 37 -2.39 0.98 11.20
N ALA A 38 -1.52 -0.02 11.38
CA ALA A 38 -1.95 -1.37 11.74
C ALA A 38 -2.59 -1.40 13.14
N ASP A 39 -3.75 -2.02 13.27
CA ASP A 39 -4.50 -2.16 14.53
C ASP A 39 -4.53 -3.60 15.03
N LYS A 40 -4.68 -4.57 14.12
CA LYS A 40 -4.69 -6.00 14.45
C LYS A 40 -4.12 -6.87 13.35
N VAL A 41 -3.62 -8.04 13.74
CA VAL A 41 -3.23 -9.11 12.81
C VAL A 41 -4.11 -10.33 13.06
N LYS A 42 -4.69 -10.86 11.99
CA LYS A 42 -5.48 -12.09 12.01
C LYS A 42 -4.84 -13.17 11.16
N THR A 43 -5.00 -14.43 11.54
CA THR A 43 -4.56 -15.58 10.75
C THR A 43 -5.65 -16.63 10.62
N ASN A 44 -5.68 -17.34 9.49
CA ASN A 44 -6.54 -18.50 9.29
C ASN A 44 -5.80 -19.84 9.40
N SER A 45 -4.59 -19.87 9.96
CA SER A 45 -3.76 -21.08 10.03
C SER A 45 -4.44 -22.28 10.71
N SER A 46 -5.36 -22.03 11.64
CA SER A 46 -6.18 -23.06 12.30
C SER A 46 -7.49 -23.40 11.59
N GLY A 47 -7.71 -22.91 10.36
CA GLY A 47 -8.96 -23.06 9.60
C GLY A 47 -10.01 -21.97 9.87
N GLU A 48 -9.88 -21.25 10.97
CA GLU A 48 -10.71 -20.08 11.32
C GLU A 48 -9.85 -18.85 11.55
N TRP A 49 -10.40 -17.67 11.26
CA TRP A 49 -9.73 -16.39 11.48
C TRP A 49 -9.64 -16.08 12.98
N LYS A 50 -8.41 -16.05 13.50
CA LYS A 50 -8.10 -15.67 14.89
C LYS A 50 -7.17 -14.47 14.94
N GLU A 51 -7.31 -13.66 15.97
CA GLU A 51 -6.41 -12.55 16.26
C GLU A 51 -5.13 -13.07 16.94
N VAL A 52 -3.98 -12.61 16.45
CA VAL A 52 -2.66 -13.03 16.95
C VAL A 52 -1.81 -11.88 17.46
N TRP A 53 -2.20 -10.65 17.09
CA TRP A 53 -1.60 -9.42 17.58
C TRP A 53 -2.62 -8.29 17.53
N THR A 54 -2.59 -7.40 18.51
CA THR A 54 -3.34 -6.13 18.49
C THR A 54 -2.44 -5.00 18.99
N ARG A 55 -2.70 -3.77 18.55
CA ARG A 55 -1.92 -2.60 18.96
C ARG A 55 -1.92 -2.39 20.47
N ASP A 56 -3.07 -2.61 21.11
CA ASP A 56 -3.24 -2.32 22.54
C ASP A 56 -2.73 -3.44 23.47
N HIS A 57 -2.72 -4.69 22.99
CA HIS A 57 -2.39 -5.86 23.81
C HIS A 57 -1.16 -6.64 23.33
N GLY A 58 -0.54 -6.23 22.22
CA GLY A 58 0.61 -6.90 21.62
C GLY A 58 0.28 -8.32 21.15
N VAL A 59 1.30 -9.18 21.18
CA VAL A 59 1.19 -10.59 20.78
C VAL A 59 0.30 -11.42 21.70
N GLN A 60 -0.46 -12.34 21.11
CA GLN A 60 -1.40 -13.21 21.84
C GLN A 60 -0.86 -14.63 22.08
N SER A 61 0.41 -14.87 21.77
CA SER A 61 1.07 -16.17 21.87
C SER A 61 2.53 -16.00 22.26
N ASP A 62 3.01 -16.83 23.19
CA ASP A 62 4.41 -16.83 23.65
C ASP A 62 5.41 -17.22 22.54
N ARG A 63 4.91 -17.86 21.47
CA ARG A 63 5.69 -18.22 20.28
C ARG A 63 5.92 -17.04 19.34
N MET A 64 5.19 -15.94 19.56
CA MET A 64 5.28 -14.71 18.78
C MET A 64 6.01 -13.62 19.53
N ASN A 65 6.60 -12.69 18.79
CA ASN A 65 7.17 -11.48 19.33
C ASN A 65 6.90 -10.33 18.36
N ASP A 66 6.49 -9.18 18.87
CA ASP A 66 6.54 -7.92 18.15
C ASP A 66 7.83 -7.18 18.52
N ASP A 67 8.62 -6.82 17.50
CA ASP A 67 9.82 -6.01 17.72
C ASP A 67 9.48 -4.52 17.80
N ASN A 68 10.39 -3.73 18.36
CA ASN A 68 10.20 -2.29 18.56
C ASN A 68 10.08 -1.52 17.23
N ASP A 69 10.43 -2.18 16.12
CA ASP A 69 10.29 -1.66 14.78
C ASP A 69 8.87 -1.90 14.23
N GLY A 70 8.06 -2.75 14.86
CA GLY A 70 6.70 -3.07 14.43
C GLY A 70 6.62 -4.27 13.49
N ASN A 71 7.62 -5.16 13.50
CA ASN A 71 7.54 -6.45 12.82
C ASN A 71 6.99 -7.52 13.77
N LEU A 72 6.17 -8.41 13.24
CA LEU A 72 5.65 -9.57 13.97
C LEU A 72 6.44 -10.81 13.56
N THR A 73 7.03 -11.50 14.53
CA THR A 73 7.91 -12.64 14.30
C THR A 73 7.38 -13.89 14.98
N ILE A 74 7.38 -15.01 14.27
CA ILE A 74 7.19 -16.36 14.83
C ILE A 74 8.56 -17.02 14.94
N LYS A 75 9.02 -17.26 16.17
CA LYS A 75 10.42 -17.69 16.44
C LYS A 75 10.79 -19.05 15.84
N SER A 76 9.80 -19.94 15.75
CA SER A 76 9.98 -21.28 15.20
C SER A 76 8.70 -21.67 14.50
N PHE A 77 8.71 -21.61 13.18
CA PHE A 77 7.56 -21.87 12.32
C PHE A 77 7.23 -23.36 12.29
N LEU A 78 5.96 -23.70 12.44
CA LEU A 78 5.44 -25.06 12.33
C LEU A 78 4.48 -25.17 11.14
N ASP A 79 4.26 -26.38 10.65
CA ASP A 79 3.28 -26.62 9.57
C ASP A 79 1.87 -26.16 9.97
N SER A 80 1.55 -26.22 11.28
CA SER A 80 0.30 -25.69 11.84
C SER A 80 0.19 -24.17 11.82
N ASP A 81 1.31 -23.46 11.64
CA ASP A 81 1.33 -22.01 11.49
C ASP A 81 1.17 -21.58 10.03
N ALA A 82 1.22 -22.53 9.07
CA ALA A 82 0.96 -22.27 7.67
C ALA A 82 -0.47 -21.76 7.47
N GLY A 83 -0.60 -20.76 6.60
CA GLY A 83 -1.87 -20.06 6.39
C GLY A 83 -1.66 -18.62 5.95
N THR A 84 -2.77 -17.90 5.88
CA THR A 84 -2.82 -16.51 5.49
C THR A 84 -2.92 -15.63 6.74
N TYR A 85 -2.03 -14.66 6.83
CA TYR A 85 -2.01 -13.61 7.83
C TYR A 85 -2.45 -12.29 7.18
N ARG A 86 -3.33 -11.56 7.86
CA ARG A 86 -3.84 -10.26 7.41
C ARG A 86 -3.55 -9.22 8.46
N VAL A 87 -2.90 -8.14 8.03
CA VAL A 87 -2.74 -6.92 8.82
C VAL A 87 -3.90 -6.02 8.50
N LEU A 88 -4.66 -5.60 9.52
CA LEU A 88 -5.82 -4.75 9.38
C LEU A 88 -5.60 -3.42 10.10
N ASP A 89 -6.21 -2.35 9.58
CA ASP A 89 -6.31 -1.07 10.29
C ASP A 89 -7.46 -1.05 11.31
N THR A 90 -7.69 0.13 11.90
CA THR A 90 -8.73 0.39 12.89
C THR A 90 -10.15 0.19 12.34
N GLU A 91 -10.34 0.44 11.04
CA GLU A 91 -11.58 0.28 10.30
C GLU A 91 -11.80 -1.17 9.85
N GLY A 92 -10.76 -2.01 9.94
CA GLY A 92 -10.78 -3.41 9.54
C GLY A 92 -10.41 -3.64 8.07
N GLU A 93 -9.91 -2.61 7.38
CA GLU A 93 -9.43 -2.72 6.01
C GLU A 93 -8.09 -3.46 5.96
N ILE A 94 -7.89 -4.25 4.91
CA ILE A 94 -6.70 -5.08 4.75
C ILE A 94 -5.55 -4.23 4.22
N LEU A 95 -4.51 -4.07 5.04
CA LEU A 95 -3.29 -3.35 4.66
C LEU A 95 -2.29 -4.28 3.96
N ILE A 96 -2.10 -5.49 4.50
CA ILE A 96 -1.13 -6.48 4.01
C ILE A 96 -1.72 -7.88 4.14
N THR A 97 -1.47 -8.72 3.14
CA THR A 97 -1.73 -10.16 3.19
C THR A 97 -0.41 -10.92 3.06
N VAL A 98 -0.11 -11.78 4.03
CA VAL A 98 1.06 -12.68 4.00
C VAL A 98 0.57 -14.11 3.92
N THR A 99 1.01 -14.86 2.91
CA THR A 99 0.75 -16.31 2.83
C THR A 99 2.02 -17.06 3.22
N ALA A 100 1.93 -17.87 4.28
CA ALA A 100 3.02 -18.69 4.78
C ALA A 100 2.77 -20.17 4.49
N SER A 101 3.75 -20.85 3.90
CA SER A 101 3.72 -22.30 3.65
C SER A 101 4.97 -22.99 4.17
N GLY A 102 4.82 -24.19 4.75
CA GLY A 102 5.92 -25.06 5.16
C GLY A 102 6.54 -25.78 3.96
N THR A 103 7.86 -26.00 4.01
CA THR A 103 8.58 -26.86 3.04
C THR A 103 9.29 -27.99 3.77
N GLU A 104 8.98 -29.23 3.39
CA GLU A 104 9.72 -30.42 3.81
C GLU A 104 11.06 -30.46 3.05
N SER A 105 12.19 -30.41 3.76
CA SER A 105 13.52 -30.40 3.11
C SER A 105 13.75 -31.69 2.32
N PRO A 106 14.16 -31.58 1.05
CA PRO A 106 15.55 -31.89 0.76
C PRO A 106 16.26 -30.75 0.03
N GLU A 107 17.58 -30.81 0.08
CA GLU A 107 18.58 -29.79 -0.20
C GLU A 107 18.36 -28.92 -1.48
N THR A 108 18.76 -27.66 -1.33
CA THR A 108 19.22 -26.72 -2.37
C THR A 108 18.40 -26.60 -3.65
N HIS A 109 17.60 -25.52 -3.75
CA HIS A 109 17.68 -24.65 -4.92
C HIS A 109 17.19 -23.24 -4.55
N LYS A 110 18.13 -22.29 -4.49
CA LYS A 110 17.81 -20.86 -4.48
C LYS A 110 17.02 -20.57 -5.74
N ASN A 111 15.79 -20.10 -5.60
CA ASN A 111 15.12 -19.39 -6.69
C ASN A 111 14.67 -18.01 -6.22
N ASP A 112 15.65 -17.23 -5.78
CA ASP A 112 15.56 -15.78 -5.67
C ASP A 112 15.52 -15.15 -7.08
N THR A 113 14.44 -15.38 -7.83
CA THR A 113 14.28 -14.67 -9.12
C THR A 113 12.83 -14.29 -9.47
N GLY A 114 11.85 -14.65 -8.63
CA GLY A 114 10.44 -14.34 -8.86
C GLY A 114 9.98 -13.02 -8.24
N GLN A 115 10.36 -12.75 -6.99
CA GLN A 115 9.77 -11.66 -6.20
C GLN A 115 10.30 -10.27 -6.57
N HIS A 116 11.57 -10.17 -6.98
CA HIS A 116 12.14 -8.90 -7.39
C HIS A 116 11.51 -8.33 -8.68
N LYS A 117 10.82 -9.15 -9.48
CA LYS A 117 10.22 -8.69 -10.74
C LYS A 117 8.85 -8.08 -10.53
N ASN A 118 8.04 -8.64 -9.63
CA ASN A 118 6.66 -8.20 -9.44
C ASN A 118 6.57 -6.83 -8.76
N TRP A 119 7.41 -6.56 -7.76
CA TRP A 119 7.46 -5.23 -7.13
C TRP A 119 7.99 -4.16 -8.10
N ILE A 120 9.01 -4.48 -8.91
CA ILE A 120 9.52 -3.55 -9.93
C ILE A 120 8.43 -3.23 -10.95
N VAL A 121 7.71 -4.23 -11.46
CA VAL A 121 6.61 -4.00 -12.42
C VAL A 121 5.54 -3.10 -11.80
N SER A 122 5.18 -3.34 -10.54
CA SER A 122 4.22 -2.49 -9.81
C SER A 122 4.73 -1.04 -9.67
N VAL A 123 5.97 -0.83 -9.27
CA VAL A 123 6.59 0.50 -9.12
C VAL A 123 6.64 1.24 -10.47
N VAL A 124 7.04 0.55 -11.53
CA VAL A 124 7.12 1.12 -12.88
C VAL A 124 5.73 1.52 -13.39
N VAL A 125 4.72 0.68 -13.18
CA VAL A 125 3.33 0.99 -13.56
C VAL A 125 2.81 2.21 -12.78
N CYS A 126 3.07 2.30 -11.47
CA CYS A 126 2.71 3.46 -10.66
C CYS A 126 3.39 4.76 -11.14
N LEU A 127 4.68 4.72 -11.49
CA LEU A 127 5.38 5.89 -12.02
C LEU A 127 4.81 6.37 -13.36
N VAL A 128 4.44 5.43 -14.25
CA VAL A 128 3.80 5.78 -15.53
C VAL A 128 2.44 6.44 -15.31
N ILE A 129 1.63 5.90 -14.39
CA ILE A 129 0.31 6.47 -14.04
C ILE A 129 0.47 7.89 -13.46
N LEU A 130 1.46 8.11 -12.60
CA LEU A 130 1.76 9.43 -12.03
C LEU A 130 2.10 10.47 -13.11
N VAL A 131 2.96 10.10 -14.05
CA VAL A 131 3.34 10.99 -15.17
C VAL A 131 2.11 11.34 -16.01
N VAL A 132 1.27 10.37 -16.34
CA VAL A 132 0.04 10.60 -17.12
C VAL A 132 -0.92 11.52 -16.36
N ALA A 133 -1.11 11.31 -15.05
CA ALA A 133 -1.96 12.15 -14.23
C ALA A 133 -1.48 13.61 -14.20
N VAL A 134 -0.17 13.85 -14.06
CA VAL A 134 0.42 15.19 -14.09
C VAL A 134 0.19 15.87 -15.44
N ILE A 135 0.34 15.14 -16.55
CA ILE A 135 0.09 15.68 -17.90
C ILE A 135 -1.38 16.07 -18.04
N VAL A 136 -2.32 15.20 -17.65
CA VAL A 136 -3.76 15.49 -17.72
C VAL A 136 -4.13 16.71 -16.88
N ILE A 137 -3.61 16.81 -15.66
CA ILE A 137 -3.84 17.97 -14.77
C ILE A 137 -3.29 19.24 -15.41
N SER A 138 -2.09 19.19 -15.98
CA SER A 138 -1.46 20.33 -16.65
C SER A 138 -2.30 20.82 -17.84
N VAL A 139 -2.85 19.90 -18.64
CA VAL A 139 -3.77 20.23 -19.75
C VAL A 139 -5.07 20.85 -19.26
N ILE A 140 -5.63 20.34 -18.16
CA ILE A 140 -6.86 20.89 -17.58
C ILE A 140 -6.62 22.33 -17.07
N ILE A 141 -5.51 22.56 -16.38
CA ILE A 141 -5.13 23.90 -15.88
C ILE A 141 -4.90 24.84 -17.06
N TRP A 142 -4.16 24.40 -18.08
CA TRP A 142 -3.93 25.19 -19.30
C TRP A 142 -5.23 25.57 -20.00
N ARG A 143 -6.15 24.62 -20.19
CA ARG A 143 -7.46 24.90 -20.81
C ARG A 143 -8.29 25.88 -20.00
N ARG A 144 -8.26 25.79 -18.66
CA ARG A 144 -8.96 26.74 -17.79
C ARG A 144 -8.36 28.14 -17.94
N GLN A 145 -7.03 28.25 -17.84
CA GLN A 145 -6.34 29.53 -17.96
C GLN A 145 -6.56 30.19 -19.33
N HIS A 146 -6.52 29.44 -20.42
CA HIS A 146 -6.80 29.99 -21.76
C HIS A 146 -8.23 30.53 -21.87
N ARG A 147 -9.21 29.89 -21.21
CA ARG A 147 -10.61 30.34 -21.24
C ARG A 147 -10.80 31.66 -20.49
N ASP A 148 -10.04 31.87 -19.43
CA ASP A 148 -10.08 33.10 -18.64
C ASP A 148 -9.42 34.27 -19.39
N HIS A 149 -8.32 34.05 -20.13
CA HIS A 149 -7.67 35.09 -20.93
C HIS A 149 -8.55 35.59 -22.09
N THR A 150 -9.32 34.70 -22.73
CA THR A 150 -10.23 35.09 -23.82
C THR A 150 -11.38 35.99 -23.33
N GLN A 151 -11.94 35.69 -22.14
CA GLN A 151 -13.02 36.49 -21.53
C GLN A 151 -12.54 37.89 -21.12
N VAL A 152 -11.30 38.02 -20.62
CA VAL A 152 -10.73 39.32 -20.23
C VAL A 152 -10.46 40.21 -21.44
N GLN A 153 -10.01 39.64 -22.56
CA GLN A 153 -9.72 40.40 -23.77
C GLN A 153 -11.01 40.95 -24.42
N GLU A 154 -12.05 40.12 -24.54
CA GLU A 154 -13.36 40.55 -25.09
C GLU A 154 -14.01 41.65 -24.23
N ASN A 155 -13.92 41.55 -22.90
CA ASN A 155 -14.50 42.54 -22.00
C ASN A 155 -13.73 43.88 -22.02
N THR A 156 -12.41 43.84 -22.24
CA THR A 156 -11.57 45.04 -22.33
C THR A 156 -11.81 45.81 -23.64
N GLU A 157 -11.98 45.10 -24.75
CA GLU A 157 -12.26 45.70 -26.07
C GLU A 157 -13.66 46.34 -26.11
N ASN A 158 -14.67 45.65 -25.58
CA ASN A 158 -16.04 46.20 -25.49
C ASN A 158 -16.14 47.45 -24.61
N THR A 159 -15.32 47.54 -23.55
CA THR A 159 -15.31 48.73 -22.67
C THR A 159 -14.68 49.94 -23.36
N GLN A 160 -13.61 49.74 -24.14
CA GLN A 160 -12.95 50.85 -24.86
C GLN A 160 -13.79 51.42 -26.02
N GLU A 161 -14.64 50.61 -26.66
CA GLU A 161 -15.55 51.08 -27.72
C GLU A 161 -16.73 51.90 -27.15
N LEU A 162 -17.18 51.61 -25.92
CA LEU A 162 -18.27 52.34 -25.26
C LEU A 162 -17.86 53.74 -24.80
N GLU A 163 -16.59 53.96 -24.46
CA GLU A 163 -16.04 55.27 -24.04
C GLU A 163 -15.73 56.22 -25.21
N LYS A 164 -15.83 55.73 -26.46
CA LYS A 164 -15.57 56.51 -27.69
C LYS A 164 -16.83 57.01 -28.41
N LEU A 165 -18.02 56.69 -27.90
CA LEU A 165 -19.33 57.18 -28.37
C LEU A 165 -19.82 58.34 -27.50
#